data_AF-I6AV43-F1
#
_entry.id   AF-I6AV43-F1
#
_cell.length_a   1.000
_cell.length_b   1.000
_cell.length_c   1.000
_cell.angle_alpha   90.00
_cell.angle_beta   90.00
_cell.angle_gamma   90.00
#
_symmetry.space_group_name_H-M   'P 1'
#
loop_
_entity.id
_entity.type
_entity.pdbx_description
1 polymer ?
#
loop_
_entity_poly.entity_id
_entity_poly.type
_entity_poly.pdbx_seq_one_letter_code
_entity_poly.pdbx_strand_id
1 'polypeptide(L)'
;MIRPLVAVLLVLASATAPVLARPAGPAAPDLQALVDDAAARGASQLVLPAGEHRLASALQLRNLSNLVIDGDGTRLVFTSLKDGGIAISDTKNLTLRGITVDFDPLPFTQGVIDNIDIAAGTLTWTVHDGYPDLTPVYLSHRAHVFDASTREWKRGAPDLYASSARALTPRRGQLSFSPDRRWQLETLAAGDYLVQDVRRGRGIRIDRSRDITLDHVTIHSAPGLALTLRFMDGQNRFSHITIAPGPLPAGATAPRLLSTSADGFNYAYARTGPVLENCDFSRMGDDSVNLHGIAFVVAEADPAARTVNLIRPYGPEGFPSVVRPGDEVHALAQGNFDFTGVARVVSFGIDPAPDAHFRDLAERMFPHVGSIARFTIYRLELDAPLSLATGDFVEIPAIAAPGYTIRQNRFSQHRGRALRLMSSRGLVEDNVIDGIKQAPITLGPEFVGFREAGWVRDVTVRRNTIKNSAFDPVLLRGAAWTPGAISVIWRGETPDAPRPVAARHRDIRIEQNTIENVGGPAIHINQAENVLIKNNRITRANQVPAAGANNPWGLSTAGPVEVDHSENVTIETD
;
A
#
# COMPACT_ATOMS: atom_id res chain seq x y z
N MET A 1 50.22 41.54 -67.14
CA MET A 1 48.77 41.43 -67.41
C MET A 1 48.35 39.97 -67.29
N ILE A 2 47.63 39.69 -66.19
CA ILE A 2 46.63 38.64 -65.94
C ILE A 2 46.90 37.22 -66.50
N ARG A 3 47.30 36.31 -65.59
CA ARG A 3 47.13 34.84 -65.71
C ARG A 3 46.00 34.41 -64.75
N PRO A 4 45.11 33.46 -65.12
CA PRO A 4 44.01 33.06 -64.27
C PRO A 4 44.46 32.04 -63.21
N LEU A 5 43.99 32.23 -61.97
CA LEU A 5 44.06 31.25 -60.89
C LEU A 5 42.88 30.28 -61.03
N VAL A 6 43.17 28.99 -61.19
CA VAL A 6 42.21 27.90 -61.03
C VAL A 6 42.28 27.43 -59.57
N ALA A 7 41.16 27.45 -58.87
CA ALA A 7 41.03 26.98 -57.50
C ALA A 7 41.12 25.45 -57.44
N VAL A 8 42.04 24.92 -56.63
CA VAL A 8 42.16 23.50 -56.31
C VAL A 8 41.29 23.21 -55.08
N LEU A 9 40.32 22.31 -55.24
CA LEU A 9 39.45 21.78 -54.21
C LEU A 9 40.22 20.69 -53.42
N LEU A 10 40.54 20.93 -52.14
CA LEU A 10 41.08 19.89 -51.25
C LEU A 10 39.91 19.12 -50.61
N VAL A 11 39.74 17.86 -51.00
CA VAL A 11 38.89 16.88 -50.31
C VAL A 11 39.75 16.20 -49.24
N LEU A 12 39.44 16.44 -47.96
CA LEU A 12 40.00 15.69 -46.84
C LEU A 12 39.22 14.38 -46.70
N ALA A 13 39.85 13.27 -47.08
CA ALA A 13 39.36 11.92 -46.79
C ALA A 13 39.65 11.58 -45.32
N SER A 14 38.61 11.42 -44.50
CA SER A 14 38.73 10.85 -43.16
C SER A 14 38.77 9.32 -43.27
N ALA A 15 39.90 8.72 -42.89
CA ALA A 15 40.01 7.28 -42.75
C ALA A 15 39.26 6.84 -41.48
N THR A 16 38.16 6.10 -41.65
CA THR A 16 37.46 5.42 -40.56
C THR A 16 38.23 4.14 -40.20
N ALA A 17 38.83 4.10 -39.01
CA ALA A 17 39.33 2.85 -38.45
C ALA A 17 38.14 1.92 -38.10
N PRO A 18 38.22 0.60 -38.37
CA PRO A 18 37.17 -0.31 -37.98
C PRO A 18 37.12 -0.40 -36.46
N VAL A 19 35.95 -0.13 -35.87
CA VAL A 19 35.68 -0.42 -34.47
C VAL A 19 35.75 -1.93 -34.29
N LEU A 20 36.81 -2.42 -33.66
CA LEU A 20 36.89 -3.80 -33.21
C LEU A 20 35.73 -4.06 -32.25
N ALA A 21 34.80 -4.94 -32.64
CA ALA A 21 33.75 -5.42 -31.77
C ALA A 21 34.40 -6.02 -30.51
N ARG A 22 34.03 -5.49 -29.35
CA ARG A 22 34.42 -6.04 -28.05
C ARG A 22 33.91 -7.48 -27.99
N PRO A 23 34.73 -8.48 -27.60
CA PRO A 23 34.26 -9.85 -27.52
C PRO A 23 33.04 -9.90 -26.58
N ALA A 24 31.99 -10.61 -26.99
CA ALA A 24 30.86 -10.88 -26.12
C ALA A 24 31.41 -11.51 -24.84
N GLY A 25 31.24 -10.83 -23.71
CA GLY A 25 31.52 -11.41 -22.41
C GLY A 25 30.70 -12.69 -22.22
N PRO A 26 31.04 -13.52 -21.21
CA PRO A 26 30.20 -14.67 -20.88
C PRO A 26 28.73 -14.20 -20.74
N ALA A 27 27.80 -14.96 -21.31
CA ALA A 27 26.37 -14.67 -21.19
C ALA A 27 26.03 -14.51 -19.70
N ALA A 28 25.23 -13.49 -19.37
CA ALA A 28 24.78 -13.29 -18.00
C ALA A 28 24.10 -14.58 -17.49
N PRO A 29 24.35 -14.99 -16.23
CA PRO A 29 23.78 -16.21 -15.69
C PRO A 29 22.25 -16.14 -15.70
N ASP A 30 21.60 -17.22 -16.14
CA ASP A 30 20.15 -17.35 -16.08
C ASP A 30 19.73 -17.64 -14.62
N LEU A 31 19.31 -16.59 -13.92
CA LEU A 31 18.88 -16.69 -12.53
C LEU A 31 17.67 -17.61 -12.33
N GLN A 32 16.76 -17.70 -13.30
CA GLN A 32 15.61 -18.59 -13.18
C GLN A 32 16.07 -20.05 -13.25
N ALA A 33 16.97 -20.37 -14.19
CA ALA A 33 17.54 -21.72 -14.28
C ALA A 33 18.29 -22.13 -13.01
N LEU A 34 18.99 -21.20 -12.34
CA LEU A 34 19.66 -21.48 -11.06
C LEU A 34 18.67 -21.84 -9.94
N VAL A 35 17.55 -21.12 -9.86
CA VAL A 35 16.47 -21.43 -8.92
C VAL A 35 15.85 -22.78 -9.23
N ASP A 36 15.53 -23.03 -10.50
CA ASP A 36 14.86 -24.26 -10.92
C ASP A 36 15.76 -25.49 -10.69
N ASP A 37 17.06 -25.39 -10.95
CA ASP A 37 18.04 -26.45 -10.65
C ASP A 37 18.16 -26.71 -9.14
N ALA A 38 18.26 -25.66 -8.32
CA ALA A 38 18.31 -25.80 -6.87
C ALA A 38 17.05 -26.49 -6.33
N ALA A 39 15.88 -26.14 -6.86
CA ALA A 39 14.61 -26.78 -6.51
C ALA A 39 14.58 -28.26 -6.95
N ALA A 40 14.98 -28.55 -8.19
CA ALA A 40 14.97 -29.91 -8.75
C ALA A 40 15.91 -30.85 -7.97
N ARG A 41 17.03 -30.34 -7.47
CA ARG A 41 17.99 -31.11 -6.66
C ARG A 41 17.65 -31.16 -5.17
N GLY A 42 16.58 -30.48 -4.72
CA GLY A 42 16.24 -30.39 -3.31
C GLY A 42 17.32 -29.71 -2.48
N ALA A 43 18.01 -28.71 -3.05
CA ALA A 43 19.07 -28.00 -2.35
C ALA A 43 18.52 -27.26 -1.13
N SER A 44 19.29 -27.24 -0.04
CA SER A 44 18.96 -26.45 1.14
C SER A 44 19.49 -25.02 1.05
N GLN A 45 20.40 -24.74 0.11
CA GLN A 45 21.01 -23.44 -0.11
C GLN A 45 21.21 -23.14 -1.59
N LEU A 46 21.01 -21.88 -1.97
CA LEU A 46 21.32 -21.31 -3.27
C LEU A 46 21.99 -19.96 -3.05
N VAL A 47 23.15 -19.74 -3.66
CA VAL A 47 23.80 -18.43 -3.70
C VAL A 47 23.55 -17.83 -5.07
N LEU A 48 22.92 -16.66 -5.12
CA LEU A 48 22.77 -15.91 -6.37
C LEU A 48 24.09 -15.21 -6.72
N PRO A 49 24.44 -15.11 -8.01
CA PRO A 49 25.64 -14.39 -8.42
C PRO A 49 25.55 -12.91 -8.04
N ALA A 50 26.64 -12.35 -7.52
CA ALA A 50 26.75 -10.92 -7.25
C ALA A 50 26.73 -10.09 -8.56
N GLY A 51 26.46 -8.79 -8.42
CA GLY A 51 26.39 -7.85 -9.54
C GLY A 51 24.96 -7.50 -9.97
N GLU A 52 24.84 -6.65 -11.00
CA GLU A 52 23.55 -6.27 -11.58
C GLU A 52 23.07 -7.32 -12.58
N HIS A 53 21.84 -7.79 -12.38
CA HIS A 53 21.14 -8.71 -13.27
C HIS A 53 19.87 -8.05 -13.76
N ARG A 54 19.78 -7.87 -15.08
CA ARG A 54 18.65 -7.19 -15.72
C ARG A 54 17.63 -8.22 -16.22
N LEU A 55 16.41 -8.14 -15.71
CA LEU A 55 15.37 -9.15 -15.95
C LEU A 55 14.16 -8.53 -16.65
N ALA A 56 13.79 -9.10 -17.80
CA ALA A 56 12.60 -8.66 -18.55
C ALA A 56 11.28 -9.16 -17.93
N SER A 57 11.35 -10.19 -17.08
CA SER A 57 10.22 -10.84 -16.43
C SER A 57 10.53 -11.13 -14.97
N ALA A 58 9.48 -11.45 -14.21
CA ALA A 58 9.61 -11.74 -12.79
C ALA A 58 10.41 -13.02 -12.51
N LEU A 59 11.29 -12.97 -11.49
CA LEU A 59 11.96 -14.14 -10.94
C LEU A 59 10.94 -14.98 -10.15
N GLN A 60 10.77 -16.25 -10.52
CA GLN A 60 9.76 -17.15 -9.96
C GLN A 60 10.37 -18.08 -8.92
N LEU A 61 9.85 -18.04 -7.69
CA LEU A 61 10.18 -18.95 -6.58
C LEU A 61 8.93 -19.76 -6.23
N ARG A 62 8.76 -20.94 -6.82
CA ARG A 62 7.49 -21.70 -6.75
C ARG A 62 7.71 -23.07 -6.15
N ASN A 63 6.77 -23.50 -5.30
CA ASN A 63 6.77 -24.84 -4.70
C ASN A 63 8.08 -25.19 -3.98
N LEU A 64 8.76 -24.19 -3.40
CA LEU A 64 10.03 -24.40 -2.73
C LEU A 64 9.79 -24.88 -1.30
N SER A 65 10.71 -25.70 -0.78
CA SER A 65 10.69 -26.10 0.62
C SER A 65 12.08 -26.19 1.21
N ASN A 66 12.26 -25.59 2.40
CA ASN A 66 13.49 -25.65 3.19
C ASN A 66 14.74 -25.13 2.43
N LEU A 67 14.59 -23.98 1.77
CA LEU A 67 15.66 -23.37 0.98
C LEU A 67 16.07 -22.02 1.57
N VAL A 68 17.38 -21.77 1.62
CA VAL A 68 17.94 -20.44 1.83
C VAL A 68 18.49 -19.93 0.50
N ILE A 69 18.01 -18.77 0.05
CA ILE A 69 18.54 -18.05 -1.10
C ILE A 69 19.33 -16.85 -0.56
N ASP A 70 20.64 -16.92 -0.73
CA ASP A 70 21.58 -15.85 -0.38
C ASP A 70 21.94 -15.06 -1.63
N GLY A 71 21.55 -13.80 -1.66
CA GLY A 71 21.85 -12.89 -2.76
C GLY A 71 22.72 -11.73 -2.34
N ASP A 72 23.61 -11.89 -1.34
CA ASP A 72 24.55 -10.83 -0.97
C ASP A 72 25.31 -10.30 -2.20
N GLY A 73 25.26 -8.98 -2.39
CA GLY A 73 25.80 -8.30 -3.57
C GLY A 73 25.00 -8.48 -4.88
N THR A 74 23.86 -9.16 -4.87
CA THR A 74 22.96 -9.31 -6.03
C THR A 74 22.00 -8.12 -6.14
N ARG A 75 22.00 -7.46 -7.31
CA ARG A 75 21.06 -6.38 -7.66
C ARG A 75 20.22 -6.80 -8.85
N LEU A 76 18.90 -6.90 -8.65
CA LEU A 76 17.93 -7.22 -9.68
C LEU A 76 17.31 -5.93 -10.21
N VAL A 77 17.50 -5.67 -11.51
CA VAL A 77 16.87 -4.52 -12.20
C VAL A 77 15.86 -5.04 -13.21
N PHE A 78 14.58 -4.78 -12.96
CA PHE A 78 13.52 -5.24 -13.85
C PHE A 78 13.26 -4.24 -14.98
N THR A 79 13.22 -4.74 -16.22
CA THR A 79 13.02 -3.89 -17.42
C THR A 79 11.59 -3.88 -17.94
N SER A 80 10.66 -4.53 -17.23
CA SER A 80 9.22 -4.46 -17.49
C SER A 80 8.50 -3.97 -16.24
N LEU A 81 7.83 -2.82 -16.34
CA LEU A 81 6.96 -2.31 -15.26
C LEU A 81 5.75 -3.21 -15.00
N LYS A 82 5.35 -4.02 -15.99
CA LYS A 82 4.17 -4.88 -15.90
C LYS A 82 4.52 -6.26 -15.35
N ASP A 83 5.58 -6.86 -15.87
CA ASP A 83 5.87 -8.28 -15.70
C ASP A 83 7.07 -8.53 -14.77
N GLY A 84 7.75 -7.49 -14.30
CA GLY A 84 8.89 -7.57 -13.39
C GLY A 84 8.53 -7.86 -11.92
N GLY A 85 9.58 -7.96 -11.10
CA GLY A 85 9.51 -8.25 -9.66
C GLY A 85 9.90 -9.69 -9.30
N ILE A 86 9.76 -10.04 -8.03
CA ILE A 86 9.93 -11.42 -7.53
C ILE A 86 8.56 -11.97 -7.20
N ALA A 87 8.28 -13.20 -7.65
CA ALA A 87 7.01 -13.88 -7.38
C ALA A 87 7.28 -15.20 -6.64
N ILE A 88 6.84 -15.26 -5.40
CA ILE A 88 6.95 -16.42 -4.51
C ILE A 88 5.57 -17.05 -4.35
N SER A 89 5.42 -18.34 -4.61
CA SER A 89 4.14 -19.01 -4.40
C SER A 89 4.28 -20.43 -3.89
N ASP A 90 3.28 -20.86 -3.11
CA ASP A 90 3.11 -22.25 -2.68
C ASP A 90 4.37 -22.80 -1.97
N THR A 91 5.03 -21.94 -1.19
CA THR A 91 6.37 -22.16 -0.65
C THR A 91 6.34 -22.28 0.87
N LYS A 92 7.21 -23.14 1.42
CA LYS A 92 7.32 -23.37 2.87
C LYS A 92 8.77 -23.25 3.33
N ASN A 93 9.01 -22.53 4.42
CA ASN A 93 10.33 -22.47 5.06
C ASN A 93 11.40 -21.98 4.07
N LEU A 94 11.17 -20.79 3.49
CA LEU A 94 12.10 -20.11 2.60
C LEU A 94 12.73 -18.93 3.34
N THR A 95 14.05 -18.82 3.27
CA THR A 95 14.76 -17.57 3.60
C THR A 95 15.29 -16.96 2.32
N LEU A 96 14.98 -15.69 2.06
CA LEU A 96 15.58 -14.90 0.99
C LEU A 96 16.28 -13.69 1.61
N ARG A 97 17.58 -13.54 1.36
CA ARG A 97 18.37 -12.48 1.96
C ARG A 97 19.38 -11.80 1.05
N GLY A 98 19.75 -10.58 1.39
CA GLY A 98 20.88 -9.85 0.79
C GLY A 98 20.61 -9.23 -0.58
N ILE A 99 19.37 -9.24 -1.07
CA ILE A 99 19.05 -8.79 -2.43
C ILE A 99 18.66 -7.31 -2.50
N THR A 100 19.00 -6.67 -3.63
CA THR A 100 18.49 -5.34 -4.00
C THR A 100 17.58 -5.43 -5.22
N VAL A 101 16.44 -4.74 -5.21
CA VAL A 101 15.46 -4.66 -6.30
C VAL A 101 15.31 -3.22 -6.79
N ASP A 102 15.35 -3.01 -8.11
CA ASP A 102 15.08 -1.73 -8.77
C ASP A 102 14.39 -1.97 -10.13
N PHE A 103 13.93 -0.90 -10.78
CA PHE A 103 13.31 -0.95 -12.11
C PHE A 103 13.96 0.09 -13.04
N ASP A 104 14.09 -0.28 -14.30
CA ASP A 104 14.56 0.60 -15.36
C ASP A 104 13.83 0.28 -16.69
N PRO A 105 12.90 1.12 -17.15
CA PRO A 105 12.67 2.50 -16.72
C PRO A 105 12.08 2.59 -15.31
N LEU A 106 12.27 3.75 -14.65
CA LEU A 106 11.68 4.00 -13.35
C LEU A 106 10.16 3.96 -13.41
N PRO A 107 9.48 3.47 -12.36
CA PRO A 107 8.02 3.41 -12.31
C PRO A 107 7.35 4.77 -12.04
N PHE A 108 8.07 5.87 -12.21
CA PHE A 108 7.58 7.21 -12.03
C PHE A 108 8.45 8.18 -12.82
N THR A 109 7.90 9.35 -13.09
CA THR A 109 8.63 10.51 -13.62
C THR A 109 8.42 11.70 -12.71
N GLN A 110 9.35 12.64 -12.70
CA GLN A 110 9.30 13.81 -11.82
C GLN A 110 9.78 15.07 -12.53
N GLY A 111 9.36 16.22 -12.04
CA GLY A 111 9.70 17.50 -12.63
C GLY A 111 9.38 18.68 -11.73
N VAL A 112 9.48 19.86 -12.31
CA VAL A 112 9.20 21.15 -11.68
C VAL A 112 7.90 21.73 -12.24
N ILE A 113 7.07 22.28 -11.35
CA ILE A 113 5.86 23.00 -11.74
C ILE A 113 6.27 24.34 -12.36
N ASP A 114 5.89 24.58 -13.62
CA ASP A 114 6.20 25.81 -14.34
C ASP A 114 5.22 26.93 -13.99
N ASN A 115 3.92 26.61 -14.00
CA ASN A 115 2.84 27.58 -13.89
C ASN A 115 1.55 26.92 -13.37
N ILE A 116 0.76 27.69 -12.64
CA ILE A 116 -0.54 27.29 -12.08
C ILE A 116 -1.55 28.37 -12.43
N ASP A 117 -2.65 27.97 -13.07
CA ASP A 117 -3.82 28.82 -13.29
C ASP A 117 -5.02 28.20 -12.56
N ILE A 118 -5.29 28.72 -11.36
CA ILE A 118 -6.38 28.22 -10.50
C ILE A 118 -7.74 28.49 -11.15
N ALA A 119 -7.91 29.63 -11.84
CA ALA A 119 -9.18 30.01 -12.45
C ALA A 119 -9.52 29.12 -13.65
N ALA A 120 -8.52 28.78 -14.47
CA ALA A 120 -8.67 27.78 -15.53
C ALA A 120 -8.72 26.34 -14.97
N GLY A 121 -8.14 26.11 -13.78
CA GLY A 121 -7.95 24.79 -13.20
C GLY A 121 -6.86 24.01 -13.91
N THR A 122 -5.75 24.65 -14.25
CA THR A 122 -4.65 24.02 -14.99
C THR A 122 -3.31 24.23 -14.31
N LEU A 123 -2.41 23.26 -14.47
CA LEU A 123 -1.03 23.32 -14.04
C LEU A 123 -0.15 22.77 -15.16
N THR A 124 0.94 23.46 -15.49
CA THR A 124 1.97 22.96 -16.42
C THR A 124 3.27 22.71 -15.69
N TRP A 125 4.02 21.70 -16.13
CA TRP A 125 5.26 21.27 -15.47
C TRP A 125 6.25 20.67 -16.46
N THR A 126 7.53 20.75 -16.12
CA THR A 126 8.65 20.27 -16.95
C THR A 126 9.39 19.13 -16.26
N VAL A 127 9.59 18.01 -16.96
CA VAL A 127 10.25 16.80 -16.44
C VAL A 127 11.75 17.06 -16.25
N HIS A 128 12.30 16.66 -15.09
CA HIS A 128 13.73 16.73 -14.80
C HIS A 128 14.54 15.80 -15.70
N ASP A 129 15.73 16.24 -16.12
CA ASP A 129 16.67 15.43 -16.92
C ASP A 129 16.93 14.06 -16.27
N GLY A 130 17.13 13.03 -17.10
CA GLY A 130 17.34 11.65 -16.67
C GLY A 130 16.10 10.88 -16.17
N TYR A 131 14.93 11.51 -16.08
CA TYR A 131 13.66 10.83 -15.77
C TYR A 131 12.85 10.47 -17.03
N PRO A 132 11.97 9.45 -16.97
CA PRO A 132 11.18 9.01 -18.12
C PRO A 132 10.33 10.12 -18.76
N ASP A 133 10.25 10.11 -20.08
CA ASP A 133 9.38 11.01 -20.86
C ASP A 133 7.89 10.74 -20.59
N LEU A 134 7.06 11.76 -20.86
CA LEU A 134 5.60 11.72 -20.73
C LEU A 134 4.93 10.89 -21.82
N THR A 135 5.17 9.58 -21.78
CA THR A 135 4.44 8.59 -22.57
C THR A 135 3.12 8.22 -21.86
N PRO A 136 2.17 7.53 -22.53
CA PRO A 136 0.85 7.25 -21.96
C PRO A 136 0.86 6.54 -20.59
N VAL A 137 1.90 5.75 -20.28
CA VAL A 137 2.00 5.07 -18.98
C VAL A 137 2.27 6.03 -17.82
N TYR A 138 2.91 7.18 -18.08
CA TYR A 138 3.25 8.19 -17.07
C TYR A 138 2.21 9.33 -16.98
N LEU A 139 1.25 9.40 -17.90
CA LEU A 139 0.15 10.39 -17.88
C LEU A 139 -0.95 9.96 -16.89
N SER A 140 -0.59 9.93 -15.61
CA SER A 140 -1.50 9.61 -14.52
C SER A 140 -2.44 10.78 -14.23
N HIS A 141 -3.67 10.50 -13.81
CA HIS A 141 -4.56 11.54 -13.29
C HIS A 141 -4.20 11.91 -11.84
N ARG A 142 -3.36 11.11 -11.19
CA ARG A 142 -2.82 11.36 -9.85
C ARG A 142 -1.46 12.03 -9.97
N ALA A 143 -1.18 12.95 -9.06
CA ALA A 143 0.16 13.52 -8.90
C ALA A 143 0.48 13.82 -7.43
N HIS A 144 1.78 13.90 -7.17
CA HIS A 144 2.36 14.08 -5.85
C HIS A 144 3.25 15.32 -5.83
N VAL A 145 3.10 16.18 -4.83
CA VAL A 145 3.81 17.46 -4.77
C VAL A 145 4.81 17.46 -3.63
N PHE A 146 6.01 17.98 -3.91
CA PHE A 146 7.13 18.07 -2.99
C PHE A 146 7.65 19.50 -2.93
N ASP A 147 8.10 19.91 -1.75
CA ASP A 147 8.82 21.17 -1.58
C ASP A 147 10.18 21.08 -2.28
N ALA A 148 10.53 22.04 -3.12
CA ALA A 148 11.77 21.94 -3.91
C ALA A 148 13.04 22.09 -3.06
N SER A 149 12.97 22.77 -1.92
CA SER A 149 14.12 23.05 -1.06
C SER A 149 14.45 21.88 -0.15
N THR A 150 13.44 21.34 0.54
CA THR A 150 13.60 20.20 1.45
C THR A 150 13.49 18.86 0.73
N ARG A 151 12.86 18.86 -0.45
CA ARG A 151 12.44 17.68 -1.23
C ARG A 151 11.42 16.83 -0.49
N GLU A 152 10.92 17.23 0.65
CA GLU A 152 9.90 16.51 1.41
C GLU A 152 8.53 16.64 0.76
N TRP A 153 7.59 15.76 1.14
CA TRP A 153 6.20 15.93 0.72
C TRP A 153 5.71 17.33 1.09
N LYS A 154 5.12 18.03 0.13
CA LYS A 154 4.70 19.42 0.37
C LYS A 154 3.64 19.45 1.46
N ARG A 155 3.97 20.09 2.58
CA ARG A 155 3.08 20.25 3.73
C ARG A 155 1.85 21.08 3.32
N GLY A 156 0.66 20.64 3.73
CA GLY A 156 -0.59 21.31 3.40
C GLY A 156 -1.10 21.10 1.97
N ALA A 157 -0.30 20.55 1.05
CA ALA A 157 -0.79 20.15 -0.26
C ALA A 157 -1.66 18.89 -0.13
N PRO A 158 -2.83 18.80 -0.77
CA PRO A 158 -3.59 17.54 -0.85
C PRO A 158 -2.92 16.58 -1.83
N ASP A 159 -3.44 15.36 -1.92
CA ASP A 159 -3.22 14.54 -3.12
C ASP A 159 -3.90 15.20 -4.32
N LEU A 160 -3.21 15.24 -5.46
CA LEU A 160 -3.77 15.80 -6.69
C LEU A 160 -4.50 14.71 -7.48
N TYR A 161 -5.74 15.00 -7.85
CA TYR A 161 -6.57 14.17 -8.72
C TYR A 161 -7.12 15.01 -9.88
N ALA A 162 -6.33 15.13 -10.93
CA ALA A 162 -6.68 15.80 -12.16
C ALA A 162 -7.85 15.09 -12.88
N SER A 163 -8.66 15.85 -13.61
CA SER A 163 -9.65 15.31 -14.55
C SER A 163 -9.01 14.83 -15.85
N SER A 164 -7.85 15.39 -16.22
CA SER A 164 -7.02 14.91 -17.33
C SER A 164 -5.54 15.24 -17.15
N ALA A 165 -4.70 14.40 -17.75
CA ALA A 165 -3.26 14.63 -17.89
C ALA A 165 -2.86 14.49 -19.36
N ARG A 166 -2.08 15.43 -19.89
CA ARG A 166 -1.60 15.38 -21.28
C ARG A 166 -0.14 15.82 -21.39
N ALA A 167 0.57 15.21 -22.32
CA ALA A 167 1.87 15.70 -22.77
C ALA A 167 1.66 16.88 -23.73
N LEU A 168 2.30 18.01 -23.47
CA LEU A 168 2.46 19.12 -24.42
C LEU A 168 3.67 18.87 -25.31
N THR A 169 4.73 18.31 -24.73
CA THR A 169 5.90 17.73 -25.39
C THR A 169 6.31 16.48 -24.58
N PRO A 170 7.28 15.67 -25.04
CA PRO A 170 7.78 14.55 -24.23
C PRO A 170 8.29 14.96 -22.84
N ARG A 171 8.68 16.23 -22.68
CA ARG A 171 9.29 16.78 -21.46
C ARG A 171 8.41 17.78 -20.72
N ARG A 172 7.23 18.12 -21.23
CA ARG A 172 6.35 19.13 -20.64
C ARG A 172 4.92 18.64 -20.60
N GLY A 173 4.33 18.62 -19.41
CA GLY A 173 2.99 18.10 -19.16
C GLY A 173 2.00 19.20 -18.74
N GLN A 174 0.72 18.90 -18.87
CA GLN A 174 -0.37 19.68 -18.29
C GLN A 174 -1.34 18.77 -17.54
N LEU A 175 -1.69 19.17 -16.32
CA LEU A 175 -2.81 18.64 -15.56
C LEU A 175 -3.98 19.63 -15.62
N SER A 176 -5.19 19.12 -15.79
CA SER A 176 -6.43 19.90 -15.73
C SER A 176 -7.31 19.38 -14.61
N PHE A 177 -8.02 20.28 -13.93
CA PHE A 177 -8.87 20.00 -12.77
C PHE A 177 -10.27 20.52 -13.04
N SER A 178 -11.27 19.71 -12.70
CA SER A 178 -12.68 20.13 -12.74
C SER A 178 -12.92 21.24 -11.71
N PRO A 179 -13.97 22.08 -11.90
CA PRO A 179 -14.24 23.21 -11.00
C PRO A 179 -14.28 22.85 -9.50
N ASP A 180 -14.86 21.69 -9.16
CA ASP A 180 -14.95 21.16 -7.79
C ASP A 180 -13.61 20.69 -7.19
N ARG A 181 -12.55 20.60 -8.00
CA ARG A 181 -11.20 20.16 -7.59
C ARG A 181 -10.14 21.25 -7.67
N ARG A 182 -10.47 22.44 -8.15
CA ARG A 182 -9.50 23.56 -8.28
C ARG A 182 -8.87 23.96 -6.97
N TRP A 183 -9.57 23.75 -5.85
CA TRP A 183 -9.03 23.97 -4.50
C TRP A 183 -7.74 23.19 -4.23
N GLN A 184 -7.51 22.07 -4.94
CA GLN A 184 -6.28 21.28 -4.80
C GLN A 184 -5.03 22.04 -5.24
N LEU A 185 -5.18 23.12 -6.01
CA LEU A 185 -4.09 23.95 -6.53
C LEU A 185 -3.71 25.11 -5.59
N GLU A 186 -4.54 25.44 -4.59
CA GLU A 186 -4.41 26.66 -3.77
C GLU A 186 -3.13 26.73 -2.93
N THR A 187 -2.53 25.57 -2.63
CA THR A 187 -1.33 25.46 -1.79
C THR A 187 -0.05 25.21 -2.60
N LEU A 188 -0.15 25.15 -3.93
CA LEU A 188 0.95 24.86 -4.83
C LEU A 188 1.58 26.16 -5.33
N ALA A 189 2.83 26.10 -5.73
CA ALA A 189 3.58 27.21 -6.29
C ALA A 189 4.41 26.76 -7.51
N ALA A 190 4.64 27.67 -8.44
CA ALA A 190 5.68 27.47 -9.45
C ALA A 190 7.03 27.24 -8.75
N GLY A 191 7.81 26.28 -9.25
CA GLY A 191 9.05 25.83 -8.62
C GLY A 191 8.90 24.62 -7.70
N ASP A 192 7.70 24.29 -7.20
CA ASP A 192 7.46 23.02 -6.51
C ASP A 192 7.79 21.83 -7.41
N TYR A 193 8.15 20.70 -6.80
CA TYR A 193 8.36 19.46 -7.53
C TYR A 193 7.08 18.64 -7.62
N LEU A 194 6.88 17.99 -8.76
CA LEU A 194 5.74 17.13 -9.05
C LEU A 194 6.22 15.75 -9.49
N VAL A 195 5.56 14.70 -9.02
CA VAL A 195 5.80 13.31 -9.44
C VAL A 195 4.50 12.72 -9.99
N GLN A 196 4.59 12.03 -11.13
CA GLN A 196 3.56 11.12 -11.64
C GLN A 196 4.07 9.69 -11.60
N ASP A 197 3.32 8.83 -10.94
CA ASP A 197 3.69 7.45 -10.69
C ASP A 197 2.86 6.47 -11.55
N VAL A 198 3.50 5.39 -11.97
CA VAL A 198 2.87 4.21 -12.55
C VAL A 198 2.47 3.30 -11.40
N ARG A 199 1.19 2.95 -11.31
CA ARG A 199 0.64 2.11 -10.24
C ARG A 199 0.01 0.83 -10.78
N ARG A 200 0.84 0.03 -11.45
CA ARG A 200 0.50 -1.27 -12.07
C ARG A 200 1.71 -2.21 -11.94
N GLY A 201 1.66 -3.19 -11.05
CA GLY A 201 2.74 -4.16 -10.87
C GLY A 201 3.09 -4.39 -9.39
N ARG A 202 4.30 -4.90 -9.14
CA ARG A 202 4.77 -5.34 -7.81
C ARG A 202 6.29 -5.30 -7.72
N GLY A 203 6.83 -5.13 -6.51
CA GLY A 203 8.22 -5.44 -6.19
C GLY A 203 8.40 -6.93 -5.92
N ILE A 204 7.95 -7.38 -4.75
CA ILE A 204 7.94 -8.79 -4.32
C ILE A 204 6.49 -9.18 -4.00
N ARG A 205 6.02 -10.28 -4.58
CA ARG A 205 4.72 -10.86 -4.23
C ARG A 205 4.87 -12.27 -3.68
N ILE A 206 4.18 -12.55 -2.59
CA ILE A 206 4.20 -13.85 -1.90
C ILE A 206 2.76 -14.32 -1.74
N ASP A 207 2.40 -15.45 -2.35
CA ASP A 207 1.06 -16.02 -2.25
C ASP A 207 1.11 -17.44 -1.65
N ARG A 208 0.12 -17.82 -0.83
CA ARG A 208 -0.10 -19.19 -0.32
C ARG A 208 1.17 -19.84 0.25
N SER A 209 1.86 -19.11 1.10
CA SER A 209 3.18 -19.52 1.61
C SER A 209 3.24 -19.40 3.13
N ARG A 210 4.19 -20.12 3.74
CA ARG A 210 4.36 -20.14 5.19
C ARG A 210 5.80 -20.26 5.62
N ASP A 211 6.07 -19.78 6.83
CA ASP A 211 7.40 -19.78 7.44
C ASP A 211 8.43 -19.08 6.53
N ILE A 212 8.04 -17.89 6.04
CA ILE A 212 8.87 -17.09 5.13
C ILE A 212 9.71 -16.10 5.92
N THR A 213 11.01 -16.06 5.62
CA THR A 213 11.93 -15.05 6.14
C THR A 213 12.48 -14.20 5.00
N LEU A 214 12.27 -12.88 5.07
CA LEU A 214 13.03 -11.91 4.27
C LEU A 214 13.95 -11.13 5.18
N ASP A 215 15.24 -11.09 4.85
CA ASP A 215 16.25 -10.42 5.67
C ASP A 215 17.24 -9.63 4.80
N HIS A 216 17.55 -8.38 5.15
CA HIS A 216 18.46 -7.53 4.36
C HIS A 216 18.02 -7.40 2.89
N VAL A 217 16.75 -7.05 2.67
CA VAL A 217 16.19 -6.82 1.33
C VAL A 217 16.03 -5.32 1.10
N THR A 218 16.62 -4.81 0.01
CA THR A 218 16.47 -3.40 -0.39
C THR A 218 15.58 -3.29 -1.61
N ILE A 219 14.58 -2.41 -1.59
CA ILE A 219 13.70 -2.10 -2.73
C ILE A 219 13.81 -0.61 -3.03
N HIS A 220 14.44 -0.29 -4.16
CA HIS A 220 14.64 1.08 -4.60
C HIS A 220 13.48 1.66 -5.38
N SER A 221 12.78 0.79 -6.13
CA SER A 221 11.56 1.16 -6.81
C SER A 221 10.68 -0.05 -7.11
N ALA A 222 9.39 0.21 -7.25
CA ALA A 222 8.41 -0.76 -7.74
C ALA A 222 7.22 -0.01 -8.36
N PRO A 223 6.67 -0.49 -9.50
CA PRO A 223 5.51 0.09 -10.18
C PRO A 223 4.18 -0.09 -9.43
N GLY A 224 4.23 -0.50 -8.17
CA GLY A 224 3.06 -0.71 -7.33
C GLY A 224 3.54 -0.91 -5.90
N LEU A 225 2.99 -1.93 -5.25
CA LEU A 225 3.33 -2.32 -3.89
C LEU A 225 4.76 -2.88 -3.84
N ALA A 226 5.55 -2.51 -2.83
CA ALA A 226 6.91 -3.03 -2.67
C ALA A 226 6.86 -4.51 -2.26
N LEU A 227 6.09 -4.86 -1.24
CA LEU A 227 5.82 -6.23 -0.81
C LEU A 227 4.30 -6.47 -0.75
N THR A 228 3.82 -7.50 -1.46
CA THR A 228 2.42 -7.95 -1.44
C THR A 228 2.36 -9.38 -0.96
N LEU A 229 1.72 -9.64 0.18
CA LEU A 229 1.62 -10.97 0.76
C LEU A 229 0.15 -11.36 0.92
N ARG A 230 -0.22 -12.54 0.43
CA ARG A 230 -1.60 -13.04 0.42
C ARG A 230 -1.66 -14.50 0.83
N PHE A 231 -2.70 -14.88 1.56
CA PHE A 231 -2.95 -16.29 1.92
C PHE A 231 -1.79 -16.89 2.72
N MET A 232 -1.22 -16.10 3.64
CA MET A 232 -0.05 -16.49 4.42
C MET A 232 -0.44 -17.31 5.65
N ASP A 233 0.45 -18.21 6.06
CA ASP A 233 0.33 -18.99 7.29
C ASP A 233 1.71 -19.16 7.97
N GLY A 234 1.75 -19.79 9.14
CA GLY A 234 3.01 -20.07 9.85
C GLY A 234 3.69 -18.82 10.42
N GLN A 235 4.99 -18.90 10.72
CA GLN A 235 5.73 -17.83 11.39
C GLN A 235 6.55 -17.03 10.36
N ASN A 236 5.98 -15.91 9.88
CA ASN A 236 6.62 -15.10 8.84
C ASN A 236 7.40 -13.93 9.46
N ARG A 237 8.66 -13.77 9.05
CA ARG A 237 9.61 -12.80 9.61
C ARG A 237 10.18 -11.91 8.53
N PHE A 238 10.22 -10.61 8.81
CA PHE A 238 10.66 -9.58 7.89
C PHE A 238 11.57 -8.63 8.66
N SER A 239 12.88 -8.73 8.40
CA SER A 239 13.89 -7.96 9.11
C SER A 239 14.83 -7.22 8.16
N HIS A 240 15.32 -6.05 8.59
CA HIS A 240 16.29 -5.28 7.81
C HIS A 240 15.84 -4.99 6.37
N ILE A 241 14.53 -4.80 6.16
CA ILE A 241 14.00 -4.39 4.86
C ILE A 241 14.17 -2.88 4.73
N THR A 242 14.75 -2.46 3.62
CA THR A 242 14.89 -1.04 3.27
C THR A 242 14.07 -0.75 2.03
N ILE A 243 13.11 0.17 2.14
CA ILE A 243 12.40 0.76 1.01
C ILE A 243 12.80 2.22 0.95
N ALA A 244 13.63 2.60 -0.03
CA ALA A 244 14.16 3.95 -0.11
C ALA A 244 14.55 4.30 -1.55
N PRO A 245 14.50 5.57 -1.97
CA PRO A 245 14.85 5.94 -3.33
C PRO A 245 16.24 5.44 -3.71
N GLY A 246 16.34 4.88 -4.92
CA GLY A 246 17.61 4.40 -5.46
C GLY A 246 18.59 5.49 -5.88
N PRO A 247 19.72 5.10 -6.48
CA PRO A 247 20.76 6.03 -6.93
C PRO A 247 20.24 7.01 -7.98
N LEU A 248 20.96 8.13 -8.12
CA LEU A 248 20.69 9.16 -9.13
C LEU A 248 20.59 8.52 -10.53
N PRO A 249 19.48 8.70 -11.27
CA PRO A 249 19.34 8.17 -12.61
C PRO A 249 20.39 8.72 -13.57
N ALA A 250 20.73 7.96 -14.61
CA ALA A 250 21.66 8.40 -15.63
C ALA A 250 21.15 9.69 -16.32
N GLY A 251 21.99 10.73 -16.36
CA GLY A 251 21.62 12.02 -16.93
C GLY A 251 20.78 12.91 -16.02
N ALA A 252 20.46 12.48 -14.79
CA ALA A 252 19.73 13.30 -13.84
C ALA A 252 20.66 14.17 -12.98
N THR A 253 20.17 15.35 -12.61
CA THR A 253 20.81 16.24 -11.61
C THR A 253 20.01 16.28 -10.30
N ALA A 254 18.72 15.95 -10.34
CA ALA A 254 17.84 15.86 -9.17
C ALA A 254 17.71 14.39 -8.72
N PRO A 255 17.85 14.07 -7.41
CA PRO A 255 17.67 12.71 -6.91
C PRO A 255 16.20 12.27 -6.99
N ARG A 256 15.98 10.96 -6.94
CA ARG A 256 14.65 10.36 -6.98
C ARG A 256 13.84 10.84 -5.77
N LEU A 257 12.63 11.32 -6.02
CA LEU A 257 11.71 11.75 -4.96
C LEU A 257 10.88 10.61 -4.37
N LEU A 258 10.69 9.53 -5.15
CA LEU A 258 9.97 8.34 -4.73
C LEU A 258 10.87 7.09 -4.67
N SER A 259 10.42 6.14 -3.84
CA SER A 259 10.82 4.74 -3.88
C SER A 259 9.78 3.93 -4.68
N THR A 260 8.73 3.43 -4.04
CA THR A 260 7.66 2.65 -4.68
C THR A 260 6.41 3.48 -4.95
N SER A 261 5.64 3.13 -5.98
CA SER A 261 4.44 3.88 -6.38
C SER A 261 3.22 3.63 -5.48
N ALA A 262 3.22 2.56 -4.69
CA ALA A 262 2.17 2.26 -3.72
C ALA A 262 2.77 1.81 -2.38
N ASP A 263 2.00 1.07 -1.58
CA ASP A 263 2.33 0.68 -0.21
C ASP A 263 3.68 -0.07 -0.13
N GLY A 264 4.36 0.07 1.01
CA GLY A 264 5.58 -0.67 1.32
C GLY A 264 5.30 -2.15 1.57
N PHE A 265 4.48 -2.46 2.56
CA PHE A 265 4.21 -3.83 3.00
C PHE A 265 2.71 -4.06 3.15
N ASN A 266 2.12 -4.79 2.22
CA ASN A 266 0.69 -5.09 2.24
C ASN A 266 0.47 -6.60 2.46
N TYR A 267 -0.07 -6.98 3.61
CA TYR A 267 -0.13 -8.35 4.10
C TYR A 267 -1.56 -8.70 4.51
N ALA A 268 -2.20 -9.56 3.72
CA ALA A 268 -3.64 -9.78 3.82
C ALA A 268 -4.02 -11.25 3.70
N TYR A 269 -5.22 -11.56 4.21
CA TYR A 269 -5.81 -12.89 4.13
C TYR A 269 -4.91 -13.96 4.76
N ALA A 270 -4.35 -13.64 5.94
CA ALA A 270 -3.30 -14.42 6.56
C ALA A 270 -3.73 -14.92 7.94
N ARG A 271 -3.33 -16.15 8.27
CA ARG A 271 -3.68 -16.78 9.56
C ARG A 271 -2.90 -16.24 10.75
N THR A 272 -1.75 -15.67 10.47
CA THR A 272 -0.79 -15.16 11.46
C THR A 272 -0.29 -13.80 11.01
N GLY A 273 -0.17 -12.89 11.97
CA GLY A 273 0.45 -11.59 11.76
C GLY A 273 1.96 -11.74 11.55
N PRO A 274 2.58 -10.81 10.78
CA PRO A 274 4.02 -10.81 10.58
C PRO A 274 4.77 -10.36 11.84
N VAL A 275 6.03 -10.80 11.95
CA VAL A 275 7.05 -10.07 12.71
C VAL A 275 7.78 -9.16 11.73
N LEU A 276 7.62 -7.85 11.88
CA LEU A 276 8.27 -6.81 11.08
C LEU A 276 9.19 -5.98 11.98
N GLU A 277 10.50 -6.08 11.80
CA GLU A 277 11.47 -5.47 12.70
C GLU A 277 12.72 -4.90 12.02
N ASN A 278 13.30 -3.86 12.60
CA ASN A 278 14.56 -3.25 12.13
C ASN A 278 14.51 -2.81 10.65
N CYS A 279 13.34 -2.39 10.15
CA CYS A 279 13.13 -1.95 8.77
C CYS A 279 13.14 -0.41 8.64
N ASP A 280 13.51 0.10 7.46
CA ASP A 280 13.38 1.53 7.11
C ASP A 280 12.56 1.69 5.83
N PHE A 281 11.35 2.21 5.94
CA PHE A 281 10.49 2.51 4.81
C PHE A 281 10.39 4.02 4.62
N SER A 282 10.78 4.48 3.44
CA SER A 282 10.77 5.89 3.09
C SER A 282 10.32 6.17 1.66
N ARG A 283 9.68 7.32 1.45
CA ARG A 283 9.43 7.90 0.12
C ARG A 283 8.52 7.10 -0.81
N MET A 284 7.66 6.24 -0.27
CA MET A 284 6.67 5.50 -1.07
C MET A 284 5.42 6.35 -1.39
N GLY A 285 4.66 5.91 -2.40
CA GLY A 285 3.45 6.57 -2.87
C GLY A 285 2.17 6.23 -2.08
N ASP A 286 2.24 5.37 -1.07
CA ASP A 286 1.09 5.01 -0.22
C ASP A 286 1.56 4.46 1.14
N ASP A 287 0.73 3.67 1.83
CA ASP A 287 0.98 3.25 3.21
C ASP A 287 2.31 2.51 3.43
N SER A 288 2.90 2.61 4.62
CA SER A 288 4.08 1.78 4.94
C SER A 288 3.69 0.33 5.18
N VAL A 289 2.67 0.09 6.01
CA VAL A 289 2.17 -1.23 6.37
C VAL A 289 0.65 -1.23 6.30
N ASN A 290 0.09 -2.22 5.61
CA ASN A 290 -1.35 -2.48 5.56
C ASN A 290 -1.63 -3.95 5.91
N LEU A 291 -2.29 -4.19 7.04
CA LEU A 291 -2.68 -5.52 7.52
C LEU A 291 -4.20 -5.64 7.52
N HIS A 292 -4.76 -6.64 6.81
CA HIS A 292 -6.22 -6.76 6.76
C HIS A 292 -6.75 -8.17 6.44
N GLY A 293 -8.00 -8.38 6.87
CA GLY A 293 -8.86 -9.47 6.38
C GLY A 293 -9.69 -9.03 5.18
N ILE A 294 -10.84 -9.66 5.02
CA ILE A 294 -11.83 -9.30 4.00
C ILE A 294 -13.23 -9.29 4.61
N ALA A 295 -14.04 -8.35 4.17
CA ALA A 295 -15.49 -8.39 4.35
C ALA A 295 -16.08 -9.03 3.09
N PHE A 296 -16.41 -10.32 3.17
CA PHE A 296 -17.11 -11.00 2.10
C PHE A 296 -18.52 -10.44 1.97
N VAL A 297 -18.97 -10.21 0.74
CA VAL A 297 -20.36 -9.83 0.48
C VAL A 297 -21.20 -11.10 0.42
N VAL A 298 -22.30 -11.14 1.17
CA VAL A 298 -23.28 -12.23 1.13
C VAL A 298 -24.09 -12.09 -0.15
N ALA A 299 -23.99 -13.09 -1.02
CA ALA A 299 -24.87 -13.21 -2.17
C ALA A 299 -26.23 -13.76 -1.74
N GLU A 300 -26.23 -14.90 -1.07
CA GLU A 300 -27.41 -15.61 -0.61
C GLU A 300 -27.08 -16.42 0.65
N ALA A 301 -28.10 -16.69 1.48
CA ALA A 301 -27.96 -17.54 2.65
C ALA A 301 -29.20 -18.43 2.80
N ASP A 302 -28.99 -19.67 3.24
CA ASP A 302 -30.03 -20.61 3.66
C ASP A 302 -29.80 -20.95 5.14
N PRO A 303 -30.55 -20.31 6.06
CA PRO A 303 -30.42 -20.58 7.49
C PRO A 303 -30.79 -22.03 7.87
N ALA A 304 -31.72 -22.68 7.15
CA ALA A 304 -32.12 -24.05 7.46
C ALA A 304 -31.00 -25.04 7.11
N ALA A 305 -30.34 -24.82 5.95
CA ALA A 305 -29.18 -25.59 5.54
C ALA A 305 -27.86 -25.13 6.21
N ARG A 306 -27.87 -23.98 6.91
CA ARG A 306 -26.69 -23.33 7.50
C ARG A 306 -25.60 -23.04 6.47
N THR A 307 -26.01 -22.63 5.28
CA THR A 307 -25.09 -22.34 4.17
C THR A 307 -25.19 -20.90 3.73
N VAL A 308 -24.05 -20.29 3.41
CA VAL A 308 -23.94 -18.92 2.90
C VAL A 308 -23.09 -18.93 1.64
N ASN A 309 -23.61 -18.32 0.57
CA ASN A 309 -22.87 -18.05 -0.65
C ASN A 309 -22.28 -16.64 -0.57
N LEU A 310 -20.96 -16.55 -0.66
CA LEU A 310 -20.19 -15.31 -0.57
C LEU A 310 -19.62 -14.97 -1.95
N ILE A 311 -19.76 -13.71 -2.39
CA ILE A 311 -19.42 -13.31 -3.75
C ILE A 311 -18.22 -12.37 -3.82
N ARG A 312 -17.39 -12.59 -4.84
CA ARG A 312 -16.23 -11.75 -5.18
C ARG A 312 -16.26 -11.38 -6.66
N PRO A 313 -15.94 -10.13 -7.04
CA PRO A 313 -15.94 -9.67 -8.44
C PRO A 313 -14.63 -10.02 -9.17
N TYR A 314 -13.97 -11.09 -8.75
CA TYR A 314 -12.69 -11.54 -9.28
C TYR A 314 -12.74 -13.04 -9.56
N GLY A 315 -11.76 -13.52 -10.33
CA GLY A 315 -11.55 -14.97 -10.48
C GLY A 315 -11.13 -15.63 -9.16
N PRO A 316 -11.03 -16.97 -9.14
CA PRO A 316 -10.74 -17.73 -7.93
C PRO A 316 -9.51 -17.22 -7.17
N GLU A 317 -9.67 -17.00 -5.86
CA GLU A 317 -8.62 -16.57 -4.94
C GLU A 317 -8.31 -17.66 -3.91
N GLY A 318 -7.16 -17.56 -3.24
CA GLY A 318 -6.63 -18.59 -2.34
C GLY A 318 -7.33 -18.73 -0.99
N PHE A 319 -8.52 -18.17 -0.77
CA PHE A 319 -9.20 -18.23 0.54
C PHE A 319 -9.38 -19.66 1.11
N PRO A 320 -9.70 -20.70 0.30
CA PRO A 320 -9.79 -22.07 0.81
C PRO A 320 -8.48 -22.62 1.40
N SER A 321 -7.33 -22.00 1.11
CA SER A 321 -6.04 -22.41 1.72
C SER A 321 -5.85 -21.89 3.16
N VAL A 322 -6.62 -20.89 3.57
CA VAL A 322 -6.44 -20.21 4.87
C VAL A 322 -7.68 -20.22 5.76
N VAL A 323 -8.88 -20.36 5.22
CA VAL A 323 -10.12 -20.55 6.01
C VAL A 323 -10.23 -22.02 6.42
N ARG A 324 -10.45 -22.29 7.70
CA ARG A 324 -10.45 -23.65 8.28
C ARG A 324 -11.73 -23.93 9.07
N PRO A 325 -12.16 -25.20 9.16
CA PRO A 325 -13.19 -25.61 10.10
C PRO A 325 -12.86 -25.13 11.53
N GLY A 326 -13.86 -24.60 12.22
CA GLY A 326 -13.76 -24.03 13.57
C GLY A 326 -13.42 -22.53 13.61
N ASP A 327 -12.98 -21.92 12.49
CA ASP A 327 -12.75 -20.47 12.43
C ASP A 327 -14.07 -19.73 12.73
N GLU A 328 -13.99 -18.67 13.54
CA GLU A 328 -15.13 -17.84 13.89
C GLU A 328 -15.55 -16.96 12.71
N VAL A 329 -16.87 -16.83 12.53
CA VAL A 329 -17.52 -16.07 11.47
C VAL A 329 -18.38 -14.99 12.14
N HIS A 330 -18.17 -13.73 11.78
CA HIS A 330 -19.05 -12.64 12.19
C HIS A 330 -19.94 -12.21 11.03
N ALA A 331 -21.25 -12.22 11.25
CA ALA A 331 -22.22 -11.59 10.36
C ALA A 331 -22.30 -10.09 10.64
N LEU A 332 -22.22 -9.29 9.58
CA LEU A 332 -22.27 -7.83 9.64
C LEU A 332 -23.44 -7.29 8.83
N ALA A 333 -24.20 -6.37 9.41
CA ALA A 333 -25.28 -5.68 8.70
C ALA A 333 -24.74 -4.78 7.58
N GLN A 334 -25.47 -4.74 6.46
CA GLN A 334 -25.23 -3.73 5.43
C GLN A 334 -25.40 -2.30 5.98
N GLY A 335 -24.58 -1.37 5.49
CA GLY A 335 -24.69 0.06 5.82
C GLY A 335 -23.84 0.48 7.00
N ASN A 336 -23.97 -0.14 8.17
CA ASN A 336 -23.21 0.25 9.37
C ASN A 336 -22.18 -0.78 9.85
N PHE A 337 -22.19 -1.99 9.30
CA PHE A 337 -21.25 -3.07 9.64
C PHE A 337 -21.33 -3.51 11.10
N ASP A 338 -22.50 -3.37 11.73
CA ASP A 338 -22.76 -3.85 13.08
C ASP A 338 -22.86 -5.39 13.14
N PHE A 339 -22.55 -5.98 14.28
CA PHE A 339 -22.61 -7.43 14.49
C PHE A 339 -24.07 -7.89 14.60
N THR A 340 -24.47 -8.80 13.71
CA THR A 340 -25.81 -9.39 13.68
C THR A 340 -25.82 -10.86 14.14
N GLY A 341 -24.66 -11.51 14.19
CA GLY A 341 -24.54 -12.89 14.69
C GLY A 341 -23.13 -13.45 14.59
N VAL A 342 -22.92 -14.59 15.26
CA VAL A 342 -21.66 -15.33 15.27
C VAL A 342 -21.93 -16.81 15.05
N ALA A 343 -21.12 -17.45 14.21
CA ALA A 343 -21.10 -18.90 14.00
C ALA A 343 -19.66 -19.35 13.76
N ARG A 344 -19.46 -20.64 13.46
CA ARG A 344 -18.15 -21.19 13.09
C ARG A 344 -18.22 -21.89 11.73
N VAL A 345 -17.11 -21.81 11.00
CA VAL A 345 -16.91 -22.53 9.75
C VAL A 345 -17.01 -24.04 10.01
N VAL A 346 -17.87 -24.75 9.28
CA VAL A 346 -17.85 -26.21 9.14
C VAL A 346 -17.05 -26.59 7.90
N SER A 347 -17.34 -25.93 6.78
CA SER A 347 -16.60 -26.10 5.53
C SER A 347 -16.58 -24.79 4.74
N PHE A 348 -15.56 -24.61 3.90
CA PHE A 348 -15.40 -23.44 3.03
C PHE A 348 -14.76 -23.86 1.71
N GLY A 349 -15.37 -23.51 0.59
CA GLY A 349 -14.86 -23.88 -0.73
C GLY A 349 -15.34 -22.95 -1.82
N ILE A 350 -14.71 -23.04 -2.99
CA ILE A 350 -15.19 -22.37 -4.20
C ILE A 350 -16.33 -23.21 -4.78
N ASP A 351 -17.42 -22.56 -5.17
CA ASP A 351 -18.41 -23.18 -6.06
C ASP A 351 -17.82 -23.27 -7.48
N PRO A 352 -17.58 -24.47 -8.02
CA PRO A 352 -16.96 -24.64 -9.33
C PRO A 352 -17.88 -24.27 -10.50
N ALA A 353 -19.20 -24.20 -10.26
CA ALA A 353 -20.20 -23.96 -11.29
C ALA A 353 -21.35 -23.12 -10.73
N PRO A 354 -21.09 -21.85 -10.36
CA PRO A 354 -22.11 -21.00 -9.78
C PRO A 354 -23.24 -20.76 -10.78
N ASP A 355 -24.46 -20.75 -10.29
CA ASP A 355 -25.65 -20.47 -11.08
C ASP A 355 -25.55 -19.13 -11.83
N ALA A 356 -26.18 -19.05 -13.00
CA ALA A 356 -26.07 -17.90 -13.90
C ALA A 356 -26.52 -16.58 -13.25
N HIS A 357 -27.49 -16.61 -12.33
CA HIS A 357 -28.04 -15.41 -11.68
C HIS A 357 -27.01 -14.69 -10.79
N PHE A 358 -25.98 -15.39 -10.29
CA PHE A 358 -24.92 -14.76 -9.49
C PHE A 358 -24.10 -13.76 -10.29
N ARG A 359 -24.04 -13.89 -11.62
CA ARG A 359 -23.39 -12.90 -12.48
C ARG A 359 -24.10 -11.55 -12.38
N ASP A 360 -25.42 -11.55 -12.56
CA ASP A 360 -26.21 -10.33 -12.49
C ASP A 360 -26.14 -9.72 -11.09
N LEU A 361 -26.08 -10.56 -10.05
CA LEU A 361 -25.89 -10.12 -8.68
C LEU A 361 -24.52 -9.47 -8.47
N ALA A 362 -23.44 -10.06 -9.00
CA ALA A 362 -22.10 -9.49 -8.93
C ALA A 362 -22.08 -8.08 -9.54
N GLU A 363 -22.66 -7.91 -10.73
CA GLU A 363 -22.67 -6.61 -11.42
C GLU A 363 -23.43 -5.55 -10.63
N ARG A 364 -24.54 -5.94 -9.98
CA ARG A 364 -25.30 -5.04 -9.09
C ARG A 364 -24.56 -4.70 -7.79
N MET A 365 -23.85 -5.67 -7.19
CA MET A 365 -23.16 -5.49 -5.92
C MET A 365 -21.83 -4.76 -6.04
N PHE A 366 -21.17 -4.85 -7.20
CA PHE A 366 -19.87 -4.23 -7.46
C PHE A 366 -19.92 -3.28 -8.67
N PRO A 367 -20.80 -2.25 -8.66
CA PRO A 367 -21.02 -1.38 -9.82
C PRO A 367 -19.76 -0.57 -10.19
N HIS A 368 -18.86 -0.36 -9.23
CA HIS A 368 -17.58 0.33 -9.42
C HIS A 368 -16.54 -0.49 -10.18
N VAL A 369 -16.72 -1.81 -10.29
CA VAL A 369 -15.83 -2.70 -11.08
C VAL A 369 -16.17 -2.62 -12.57
N GLY A 370 -17.33 -2.07 -12.94
CA GLY A 370 -17.81 -2.03 -14.32
C GLY A 370 -18.29 -3.41 -14.78
N SER A 371 -18.00 -3.78 -16.03
CA SER A 371 -18.37 -5.11 -16.54
C SER A 371 -17.54 -6.20 -15.86
N ILE A 372 -18.20 -7.11 -15.16
CA ILE A 372 -17.56 -8.19 -14.42
C ILE A 372 -17.31 -9.37 -15.37
N ALA A 373 -16.09 -9.44 -15.90
CA ALA A 373 -15.69 -10.55 -16.75
C ALA A 373 -15.54 -11.88 -15.98
N ARG A 374 -15.26 -11.82 -14.68
CA ARG A 374 -15.03 -12.98 -13.80
C ARG A 374 -15.55 -12.68 -12.39
N PHE A 375 -16.28 -13.62 -11.81
CA PHE A 375 -16.68 -13.60 -10.40
C PHE A 375 -16.42 -14.98 -9.78
N THR A 376 -16.41 -15.02 -8.45
CA THR A 376 -16.26 -16.26 -7.67
C THR A 376 -17.34 -16.31 -6.60
N ILE A 377 -17.98 -17.47 -6.45
CA ILE A 377 -18.81 -17.80 -5.31
C ILE A 377 -18.03 -18.73 -4.38
N TYR A 378 -17.97 -18.38 -3.10
CA TYR A 378 -17.48 -19.26 -2.05
C TYR A 378 -18.68 -19.75 -1.24
N ARG A 379 -18.79 -21.07 -1.08
CA ARG A 379 -19.79 -21.71 -0.24
C ARG A 379 -19.20 -21.89 1.15
N LEU A 380 -19.87 -21.29 2.14
CA LEU A 380 -19.55 -21.36 3.56
C LEU A 380 -20.64 -22.14 4.27
N GLU A 381 -20.29 -23.27 4.88
CA GLU A 381 -21.18 -24.02 5.76
C GLU A 381 -20.87 -23.66 7.22
N LEU A 382 -21.91 -23.52 8.03
CA LEU A 382 -21.82 -23.04 9.41
C LEU A 382 -22.33 -24.09 10.40
N ASP A 383 -21.81 -24.05 11.63
CA ASP A 383 -22.26 -24.92 12.72
C ASP A 383 -23.65 -24.53 13.25
N ALA A 384 -23.95 -23.24 13.22
CA ALA A 384 -25.21 -22.62 13.61
C ALA A 384 -25.78 -21.73 12.48
N PRO A 385 -27.12 -21.57 12.40
CA PRO A 385 -27.73 -20.68 11.42
C PRO A 385 -27.39 -19.21 11.70
N LEU A 386 -27.15 -18.45 10.63
CA LEU A 386 -27.08 -16.98 10.67
C LEU A 386 -28.19 -16.41 9.79
N SER A 387 -28.92 -15.42 10.31
CA SER A 387 -29.90 -14.66 9.53
C SER A 387 -29.18 -13.56 8.75
N LEU A 388 -28.73 -13.91 7.55
CA LEU A 388 -28.02 -13.01 6.62
C LEU A 388 -28.89 -12.72 5.39
N ALA A 389 -28.93 -11.46 4.97
CA ALA A 389 -29.57 -11.04 3.73
C ALA A 389 -28.52 -10.85 2.62
N THR A 390 -28.99 -10.89 1.37
CA THR A 390 -28.20 -10.45 0.21
C THR A 390 -27.69 -9.01 0.42
N GLY A 391 -26.38 -8.82 0.36
CA GLY A 391 -25.72 -7.51 0.58
C GLY A 391 -25.19 -7.28 1.99
N ASP A 392 -25.53 -8.14 2.95
CA ASP A 392 -24.81 -8.20 4.23
C ASP A 392 -23.38 -8.65 4.02
N PHE A 393 -22.58 -8.60 5.09
CA PHE A 393 -21.18 -9.02 5.04
C PHE A 393 -20.86 -10.12 6.03
N VAL A 394 -19.80 -10.85 5.72
CA VAL A 394 -19.16 -11.80 6.61
C VAL A 394 -17.68 -11.44 6.74
N GLU A 395 -17.19 -11.30 7.97
CA GLU A 395 -15.75 -11.30 8.25
C GLU A 395 -15.33 -12.59 8.98
N ILE A 396 -14.07 -12.99 8.76
CA ILE A 396 -13.45 -14.16 9.40
C ILE A 396 -12.15 -13.67 10.07
N PRO A 397 -12.18 -13.31 11.37
CA PRO A 397 -11.03 -12.69 12.04
C PRO A 397 -9.75 -13.56 12.02
N ALA A 398 -9.91 -14.88 11.91
CA ALA A 398 -8.78 -15.81 11.84
C ALA A 398 -7.86 -15.59 10.63
N ILE A 399 -8.35 -14.96 9.55
CA ILE A 399 -7.57 -14.66 8.35
C ILE A 399 -7.25 -13.16 8.19
N ALA A 400 -7.42 -12.38 9.25
CA ALA A 400 -7.14 -10.94 9.27
C ALA A 400 -5.72 -10.62 9.79
N ALA A 401 -4.75 -11.52 9.59
CA ALA A 401 -3.36 -11.39 10.05
C ALA A 401 -3.16 -11.16 11.57
N PRO A 402 -3.90 -11.83 12.47
CA PRO A 402 -3.84 -11.54 13.89
C PRO A 402 -2.51 -11.96 14.53
N GLY A 403 -2.09 -11.32 15.62
CA GLY A 403 -0.86 -11.70 16.32
C GLY A 403 0.41 -11.04 15.77
N TYR A 404 0.29 -9.86 15.13
CA TYR A 404 1.43 -9.19 14.51
C TYR A 404 2.31 -8.47 15.52
N THR A 405 3.60 -8.34 15.18
CA THR A 405 4.57 -7.49 15.89
C THR A 405 5.24 -6.55 14.90
N ILE A 406 5.12 -5.25 15.13
CA ILE A 406 5.79 -4.21 14.35
C ILE A 406 6.65 -3.42 15.32
N ARG A 407 7.98 -3.64 15.28
CA ARG A 407 8.88 -3.04 16.27
C ARG A 407 10.20 -2.54 15.72
N GLN A 408 10.75 -1.50 16.33
CA GLN A 408 12.10 -1.00 16.01
C GLN A 408 12.25 -0.60 14.52
N ASN A 409 11.17 -0.14 13.90
CA ASN A 409 11.17 0.30 12.50
C ASN A 409 11.20 1.82 12.38
N ARG A 410 11.62 2.29 11.22
CA ARG A 410 11.55 3.70 10.82
C ARG A 410 10.63 3.84 9.60
N PHE A 411 9.61 4.69 9.73
CA PHE A 411 8.67 5.01 8.66
C PHE A 411 8.76 6.51 8.39
N SER A 412 9.14 6.93 7.17
CA SER A 412 9.39 8.35 6.93
C SER A 412 9.03 8.90 5.56
N GLN A 413 8.63 10.17 5.53
CA GLN A 413 8.58 10.99 4.31
C GLN A 413 7.79 10.37 3.16
N HIS A 414 6.55 9.95 3.41
CA HIS A 414 5.74 9.27 2.41
C HIS A 414 4.25 9.64 2.47
N ARG A 415 3.54 9.33 1.37
CA ARG A 415 2.10 9.53 1.25
C ARG A 415 1.33 8.43 1.99
N GLY A 416 0.08 8.71 2.39
CA GLY A 416 -0.78 7.74 3.05
C GLY A 416 -0.50 7.67 4.55
N ARG A 417 -0.80 6.51 5.16
CA ARG A 417 -0.62 6.20 6.58
C ARG A 417 0.66 5.41 6.79
N ALA A 418 1.34 5.53 7.93
CA ALA A 418 2.44 4.59 8.17
C ALA A 418 1.87 3.19 8.43
N LEU A 419 1.01 3.06 9.43
CA LEU A 419 0.48 1.77 9.87
C LEU A 419 -1.04 1.77 9.75
N ARG A 420 -1.56 1.02 8.77
CA ARG A 420 -2.99 0.77 8.60
C ARG A 420 -3.34 -0.65 9.04
N LEU A 421 -3.87 -0.77 10.25
CA LEU A 421 -3.98 -2.04 10.96
C LEU A 421 -5.44 -2.41 11.19
N MET A 422 -5.95 -3.30 10.34
CA MET A 422 -7.29 -3.89 10.42
C MET A 422 -7.19 -5.31 11.02
N SER A 423 -6.35 -5.45 12.04
CA SER A 423 -5.96 -6.73 12.62
C SER A 423 -5.87 -6.68 14.14
N SER A 424 -6.13 -7.82 14.78
CA SER A 424 -6.23 -7.99 16.24
C SER A 424 -4.99 -8.64 16.86
N ARG A 425 -4.87 -8.60 18.19
CA ARG A 425 -3.78 -9.21 18.97
C ARG A 425 -2.41 -8.66 18.54
N GLY A 426 -2.34 -7.35 18.40
CA GLY A 426 -1.23 -6.65 17.75
C GLY A 426 -0.31 -5.93 18.73
N LEU A 427 0.98 -5.92 18.43
CA LEU A 427 1.96 -5.10 19.14
C LEU A 427 2.67 -4.14 18.17
N VAL A 428 2.56 -2.84 18.44
CA VAL A 428 3.30 -1.77 17.74
C VAL A 428 4.17 -1.06 18.77
N GLU A 429 5.48 -1.29 18.74
CA GLU A 429 6.38 -0.73 19.75
C GLU A 429 7.72 -0.21 19.24
N ASP A 430 8.25 0.81 19.91
CA ASP A 430 9.61 1.30 19.69
C ASP A 430 9.89 1.71 18.22
N ASN A 431 8.87 2.16 17.49
CA ASN A 431 9.01 2.65 16.11
C ASN A 431 9.17 4.18 16.06
N VAL A 432 9.83 4.66 15.00
CA VAL A 432 9.93 6.08 14.67
C VAL A 432 9.12 6.36 13.40
N ILE A 433 8.13 7.23 13.51
CA ILE A 433 7.25 7.64 12.41
C ILE A 433 7.39 9.16 12.20
N ASP A 434 7.89 9.58 11.04
CA ASP A 434 8.28 10.99 10.80
C ASP A 434 7.93 11.49 9.40
N GLY A 435 7.17 12.58 9.31
CA GLY A 435 6.86 13.19 8.01
C GLY A 435 5.87 12.36 7.19
N ILE A 436 4.91 11.72 7.84
CA ILE A 436 3.83 10.99 7.16
C ILE A 436 2.74 11.97 6.77
N LYS A 437 2.37 11.94 5.49
CA LYS A 437 1.39 12.88 4.94
C LYS A 437 0.04 12.80 5.67
N GLN A 438 -0.48 11.58 5.88
CA GLN A 438 -1.76 11.35 6.53
C GLN A 438 -1.57 10.78 7.96
N ALA A 439 -2.59 10.13 8.53
CA ALA A 439 -2.55 9.57 9.88
C ALA A 439 -1.43 8.52 10.02
N PRO A 440 -0.44 8.71 10.90
CA PRO A 440 0.59 7.73 11.20
C PRO A 440 0.08 6.33 11.52
N ILE A 441 -0.90 6.19 12.40
CA ILE A 441 -1.44 4.88 12.81
C ILE A 441 -2.96 4.93 12.74
N THR A 442 -3.57 3.96 12.06
CA THR A 442 -5.02 3.76 12.05
C THR A 442 -5.35 2.32 12.45
N LEU A 443 -6.26 2.16 13.40
CA LEU A 443 -6.73 0.88 13.92
C LEU A 443 -8.22 0.72 13.63
N GLY A 444 -8.61 -0.34 12.92
CA GLY A 444 -10.01 -0.59 12.57
C GLY A 444 -10.25 -0.66 11.05
N PRO A 445 -11.45 -1.08 10.62
CA PRO A 445 -11.76 -1.55 9.28
C PRO A 445 -11.81 -0.42 8.24
N GLU A 446 -11.67 -0.81 6.98
CA GLU A 446 -12.20 -0.03 5.87
C GLU A 446 -13.17 -0.89 5.09
N PHE A 447 -14.42 -0.86 5.53
CA PHE A 447 -15.47 -1.64 4.92
C PHE A 447 -16.06 -0.97 3.67
N VAL A 448 -16.15 0.35 3.62
CA VAL A 448 -16.93 1.11 2.62
C VAL A 448 -16.35 0.99 1.21
N GLY A 449 -15.06 1.31 1.05
CA GLY A 449 -14.42 1.36 -0.26
C GLY A 449 -13.70 0.07 -0.62
N PHE A 450 -12.90 -0.45 0.30
CA PHE A 450 -11.97 -1.54 0.01
C PHE A 450 -12.46 -2.91 0.48
N ARG A 451 -13.52 -2.95 1.30
CA ARG A 451 -14.03 -4.19 1.91
C ARG A 451 -12.93 -4.92 2.69
N GLU A 452 -12.00 -4.15 3.27
CA GLU A 452 -10.90 -4.60 4.09
C GLU A 452 -11.39 -4.67 5.54
N ALA A 453 -11.67 -5.88 5.99
CA ALA A 453 -12.28 -6.12 7.28
C ALA A 453 -11.28 -6.08 8.43
N GLY A 454 -11.83 -5.82 9.62
CA GLY A 454 -11.17 -6.02 10.89
C GLY A 454 -11.74 -5.12 11.98
N TRP A 455 -12.82 -5.54 12.64
CA TRP A 455 -13.09 -5.06 14.00
C TRP A 455 -11.93 -5.49 14.91
N VAL A 456 -11.03 -4.56 15.23
CA VAL A 456 -9.81 -4.88 15.97
C VAL A 456 -10.05 -5.05 17.46
N ARG A 457 -9.35 -6.01 18.06
CA ARG A 457 -9.30 -6.24 19.50
C ARG A 457 -7.89 -6.57 19.98
N ASP A 458 -7.59 -6.26 21.24
CA ASP A 458 -6.31 -6.59 21.90
C ASP A 458 -5.11 -6.02 21.11
N VAL A 459 -5.02 -4.69 21.05
CA VAL A 459 -3.93 -4.01 20.32
C VAL A 459 -3.21 -3.07 21.27
N THR A 460 -1.89 -3.21 21.33
CA THR A 460 -1.01 -2.33 22.11
C THR A 460 -0.14 -1.50 21.19
N VAL A 461 -0.26 -0.17 21.30
CA VAL A 461 0.59 0.82 20.66
C VAL A 461 1.40 1.52 21.74
N ARG A 462 2.68 1.19 21.87
CA ARG A 462 3.50 1.71 22.98
C ARG A 462 4.89 2.17 22.60
N ARG A 463 5.41 3.18 23.30
CA ARG A 463 6.80 3.68 23.12
C ARG A 463 7.18 4.06 21.69
N ASN A 464 6.21 4.44 20.87
CA ASN A 464 6.48 4.94 19.52
C ASN A 464 6.76 6.45 19.56
N THR A 465 7.59 6.93 18.65
CA THR A 465 7.81 8.36 18.41
C THR A 465 7.14 8.75 17.10
N ILE A 466 6.12 9.60 17.18
CA ILE A 466 5.38 10.12 16.03
C ILE A 466 5.64 11.62 15.92
N LYS A 467 6.15 12.07 14.77
CA LYS A 467 6.43 13.49 14.56
C LYS A 467 6.16 14.00 13.15
N ASN A 468 5.90 15.31 13.04
CA ASN A 468 5.80 16.05 11.77
C ASN A 468 4.78 15.46 10.78
N SER A 469 3.68 14.88 11.26
CA SER A 469 2.78 14.06 10.45
C SER A 469 1.33 14.55 10.48
N ALA A 470 0.48 13.95 9.64
CA ALA A 470 -0.95 14.25 9.57
C ALA A 470 -1.28 15.70 9.18
N PHE A 471 -0.50 16.30 8.27
CA PHE A 471 -0.71 17.66 7.77
C PHE A 471 -1.52 17.72 6.45
N ASP A 472 -2.01 16.59 5.96
CA ASP A 472 -2.90 16.56 4.81
C ASP A 472 -4.24 17.24 5.15
N PRO A 473 -4.64 18.32 4.44
CA PRO A 473 -5.87 19.03 4.75
C PRO A 473 -7.14 18.16 4.61
N VAL A 474 -7.08 17.04 3.89
CA VAL A 474 -8.19 16.07 3.81
C VAL A 474 -8.55 15.48 5.18
N LEU A 475 -7.59 15.36 6.11
CA LEU A 475 -7.83 14.76 7.43
C LEU A 475 -8.72 15.59 8.34
N LEU A 476 -8.95 16.86 8.02
CA LEU A 476 -9.75 17.79 8.83
C LEU A 476 -10.86 18.48 8.04
N ARG A 477 -11.11 18.03 6.80
CA ARG A 477 -12.26 18.45 5.99
C ARG A 477 -13.48 17.59 6.30
N GLY A 478 -14.65 18.04 5.85
CA GLY A 478 -15.94 17.40 6.12
C GLY A 478 -15.88 15.87 6.08
N ALA A 479 -15.45 15.24 4.99
CA ALA A 479 -15.49 13.78 4.88
C ALA A 479 -14.40 12.99 5.67
N ALA A 480 -13.64 13.62 6.57
CA ALA A 480 -12.54 12.97 7.29
C ALA A 480 -13.02 11.89 8.28
N TRP A 481 -12.32 10.76 8.33
CA TRP A 481 -12.59 9.62 9.24
C TRP A 481 -11.33 9.09 9.95
N THR A 482 -10.18 9.76 9.76
CA THR A 482 -8.90 9.47 10.43
C THR A 482 -8.23 10.75 10.94
N PRO A 483 -8.93 11.57 11.76
CA PRO A 483 -8.44 12.91 12.08
C PRO A 483 -7.20 12.90 12.98
N GLY A 484 -6.99 11.84 13.77
CA GLY A 484 -5.90 11.76 14.74
C GLY A 484 -4.62 11.15 14.19
N ALA A 485 -3.48 11.46 14.81
CA ALA A 485 -2.21 10.85 14.46
C ALA A 485 -2.20 9.33 14.78
N ILE A 486 -2.80 8.95 15.90
CA ILE A 486 -3.29 7.58 16.16
C ILE A 486 -4.81 7.65 16.12
N SER A 487 -5.44 6.99 15.15
CA SER A 487 -6.91 6.97 14.99
C SER A 487 -7.45 5.55 15.16
N VAL A 488 -8.39 5.34 16.08
CA VAL A 488 -9.27 4.15 16.10
C VAL A 488 -10.53 4.51 15.32
N ILE A 489 -10.87 3.71 14.30
CA ILE A 489 -11.71 4.17 13.20
C ILE A 489 -12.99 3.36 13.06
N TRP A 490 -14.08 4.04 12.77
CA TRP A 490 -15.27 3.44 12.17
C TRP A 490 -15.97 4.47 11.29
N ARG A 491 -16.52 4.00 10.17
CA ARG A 491 -17.51 4.74 9.38
C ARG A 491 -18.49 3.77 8.73
N GLY A 492 -19.76 4.16 8.66
CA GLY A 492 -20.76 3.49 7.84
C GLY A 492 -20.57 3.79 6.35
N GLU A 493 -21.37 3.15 5.50
CA GLU A 493 -21.46 3.42 4.06
C GLU A 493 -21.76 4.90 3.78
N THR A 494 -22.64 5.48 4.59
CA THR A 494 -23.04 6.88 4.52
C THR A 494 -22.99 7.52 5.90
N PRO A 495 -22.82 8.85 6.00
CA PRO A 495 -22.76 9.53 7.30
C PRO A 495 -24.01 9.43 8.17
N ASP A 496 -25.16 9.18 7.55
CA ASP A 496 -26.46 8.96 8.21
C ASP A 496 -26.70 7.50 8.62
N ALA A 497 -25.78 6.58 8.29
CA ALA A 497 -25.90 5.18 8.72
C ALA A 497 -25.96 5.10 10.26
N PRO A 498 -26.89 4.29 10.82
CA PRO A 498 -27.02 4.17 12.26
C PRO A 498 -25.74 3.64 12.87
N ARG A 499 -25.31 4.20 14.00
CA ARG A 499 -24.11 3.72 14.68
C ARG A 499 -24.25 2.24 15.10
N PRO A 500 -23.17 1.44 15.03
CA PRO A 500 -23.19 0.08 15.53
C PRO A 500 -23.42 0.08 17.05
N VAL A 501 -24.25 -0.84 17.51
CA VAL A 501 -24.55 -1.03 18.92
C VAL A 501 -23.75 -2.21 19.48
N ALA A 502 -23.62 -3.30 18.72
CA ALA A 502 -22.99 -4.53 19.16
C ALA A 502 -21.48 -4.58 18.82
N ALA A 503 -21.10 -4.06 17.65
CA ALA A 503 -19.73 -4.05 17.18
C ALA A 503 -18.95 -2.83 17.70
N ARG A 504 -17.81 -3.10 18.34
CA ARG A 504 -16.85 -2.10 18.82
C ARG A 504 -15.44 -2.64 18.67
N HIS A 505 -14.49 -1.72 18.51
CA HIS A 505 -13.10 -2.01 18.80
C HIS A 505 -12.92 -2.26 20.29
N ARG A 506 -12.09 -3.24 20.68
CA ARG A 506 -11.97 -3.63 22.10
C ARG A 506 -10.54 -3.77 22.59
N ASP A 507 -10.33 -3.49 23.86
CA ASP A 507 -9.08 -3.80 24.57
C ASP A 507 -7.86 -3.17 23.87
N ILE A 508 -7.91 -1.84 23.68
CA ILE A 508 -6.84 -1.07 23.03
C ILE A 508 -6.02 -0.34 24.08
N ARG A 509 -4.69 -0.46 23.99
CA ARG A 509 -3.74 0.24 24.87
C ARG A 509 -2.87 1.17 24.03
N ILE A 510 -2.89 2.46 24.35
CA ILE A 510 -2.04 3.48 23.74
C ILE A 510 -1.20 4.09 24.86
N GLU A 511 0.05 3.65 24.99
CA GLU A 511 0.82 3.92 26.21
C GLU A 511 2.24 4.43 25.92
N GLN A 512 2.72 5.42 26.66
CA GLN A 512 4.13 5.84 26.63
C GLN A 512 4.62 6.30 25.25
N ASN A 513 3.73 6.74 24.35
CA ASN A 513 4.13 7.26 23.05
C ASN A 513 4.55 8.74 23.17
N THR A 514 5.47 9.17 22.32
CA THR A 514 5.78 10.60 22.13
C THR A 514 5.15 11.05 20.82
N ILE A 515 4.22 12.01 20.88
CA ILE A 515 3.50 12.55 19.71
C ILE A 515 3.76 14.05 19.64
N GLU A 516 4.44 14.49 18.59
CA GLU A 516 4.90 15.86 18.44
C GLU A 516 4.58 16.44 17.06
N ASN A 517 4.09 17.69 17.03
CA ASN A 517 3.93 18.44 15.78
C ASN A 517 3.05 17.68 14.77
N VAL A 518 1.79 17.46 15.13
CA VAL A 518 0.82 16.75 14.29
C VAL A 518 -0.34 17.66 13.89
N GLY A 519 -0.88 17.48 12.69
CA GLY A 519 -1.88 18.38 12.14
C GLY A 519 -3.24 18.33 12.83
N GLY A 520 -3.77 17.12 13.11
CA GLY A 520 -5.01 16.93 13.89
C GLY A 520 -4.76 16.55 15.36
N PRO A 521 -5.76 15.97 16.05
CA PRO A 521 -5.56 15.36 17.37
C PRO A 521 -4.35 14.42 17.39
N ALA A 522 -3.68 14.29 18.53
CA ALA A 522 -2.63 13.28 18.69
C ALA A 522 -3.24 11.88 18.75
N ILE A 523 -4.35 11.71 19.47
CA ILE A 523 -5.06 10.44 19.61
C ILE A 523 -6.55 10.71 19.38
N HIS A 524 -7.19 9.93 18.51
CA HIS A 524 -8.62 9.97 18.26
C HIS A 524 -9.20 8.56 18.39
N ILE A 525 -10.19 8.40 19.26
CA ILE A 525 -10.84 7.12 19.52
C ILE A 525 -12.30 7.22 19.07
N ASN A 526 -12.72 6.35 18.15
CA ASN A 526 -14.10 6.26 17.69
C ASN A 526 -14.59 4.82 17.66
N GLN A 527 -15.82 4.59 18.14
CA GLN A 527 -16.50 3.29 18.14
C GLN A 527 -15.70 2.17 18.85
N ALA A 528 -15.19 2.48 20.04
CA ALA A 528 -14.37 1.56 20.84
C ALA A 528 -14.92 1.32 22.24
N GLU A 529 -14.40 0.29 22.90
CA GLU A 529 -14.70 -0.11 24.27
C GLU A 529 -13.41 -0.58 24.96
N ASN A 530 -13.25 -0.30 26.24
CA ASN A 530 -12.09 -0.71 27.05
C ASN A 530 -10.77 -0.21 26.45
N VAL A 531 -10.64 1.12 26.37
CA VAL A 531 -9.44 1.78 25.84
C VAL A 531 -8.66 2.41 26.97
N LEU A 532 -7.37 2.14 27.03
CA LEU A 532 -6.45 2.79 27.97
C LEU A 532 -5.47 3.70 27.21
N ILE A 533 -5.51 4.99 27.54
CA ILE A 533 -4.57 6.00 27.07
C ILE A 533 -3.73 6.43 28.28
N LYS A 534 -2.45 6.06 28.32
CA LYS A 534 -1.62 6.22 29.52
C LYS A 534 -0.23 6.77 29.22
N ASN A 535 0.18 7.83 29.93
CA ASN A 535 1.54 8.35 29.94
C ASN A 535 2.09 8.71 28.54
N ASN A 536 1.22 9.21 27.64
CA ASN A 536 1.64 9.67 26.32
C ASN A 536 2.10 11.13 26.40
N ARG A 537 3.30 11.42 25.91
CA ARG A 537 3.83 12.79 25.84
C ARG A 537 3.35 13.45 24.56
N ILE A 538 2.40 14.38 24.67
CA ILE A 538 1.81 15.10 23.53
C ILE A 538 2.29 16.55 23.53
N THR A 539 2.87 17.00 22.41
CA THR A 539 3.29 18.40 22.23
C THR A 539 2.92 18.89 20.84
N ARG A 540 2.34 20.09 20.72
CA ARG A 540 1.96 20.68 19.42
C ARG A 540 1.08 19.76 18.58
N ALA A 541 -0.04 19.30 19.15
CA ALA A 541 -1.13 18.67 18.39
C ALA A 541 -2.06 19.73 17.78
N ASN A 542 -2.95 19.32 16.88
CA ASN A 542 -3.96 20.18 16.25
C ASN A 542 -3.36 21.41 15.55
N GLN A 543 -2.22 21.22 14.87
CA GLN A 543 -1.48 22.31 14.20
C GLN A 543 -2.11 22.79 12.89
N VAL A 544 -3.05 22.03 12.32
CA VAL A 544 -3.86 22.46 11.18
C VAL A 544 -5.21 22.91 11.71
N PRO A 545 -5.66 24.15 11.39
CA PRO A 545 -6.97 24.62 11.83
C PRO A 545 -8.09 23.68 11.38
N ALA A 546 -8.97 23.28 12.30
CA ALA A 546 -10.19 22.57 11.94
C ALA A 546 -11.02 23.45 11.00
N ALA A 547 -11.52 22.88 9.89
CA ALA A 547 -12.56 23.56 9.14
C ALA A 547 -13.77 23.70 10.10
N GLY A 548 -14.31 24.91 10.26
CA GLY A 548 -15.44 25.19 11.18
C GLY A 548 -16.77 24.55 10.77
N ALA A 549 -16.75 23.38 10.15
CA ALA A 549 -17.91 22.61 9.72
C ALA A 549 -18.02 21.33 10.55
N ASN A 550 -19.26 20.96 10.89
CA ASN A 550 -19.58 19.67 11.50
C ASN A 550 -19.02 18.54 10.61
N ASN A 551 -18.15 17.70 11.15
CA ASN A 551 -17.79 16.43 10.52
C ASN A 551 -19.09 15.60 10.40
N PRO A 552 -19.47 15.11 9.19
CA PRO A 552 -20.72 14.41 8.95
C PRO A 552 -20.76 13.06 9.67
N TRP A 553 -19.60 12.50 10.03
CA TRP A 553 -19.51 11.31 10.88
C TRP A 553 -19.60 11.66 12.37
N GLY A 554 -19.75 12.92 12.76
CA GLY A 554 -19.86 13.34 14.17
C GLY A 554 -18.56 13.25 14.95
N LEU A 555 -17.39 13.34 14.28
CA LEU A 555 -16.09 13.25 14.93
C LEU A 555 -15.60 14.60 15.47
N SER A 556 -15.10 14.61 16.70
CA SER A 556 -14.48 15.76 17.35
C SER A 556 -12.99 15.89 16.99
N THR A 557 -12.51 17.13 16.90
CA THR A 557 -11.10 17.46 16.54
C THR A 557 -10.57 18.70 17.28
N ALA A 558 -11.23 19.10 18.36
CA ALA A 558 -10.93 20.31 19.13
C ALA A 558 -9.74 20.13 20.09
N GLY A 559 -9.57 18.92 20.63
CA GLY A 559 -8.55 18.58 21.61
C GLY A 559 -7.40 17.72 21.08
N PRO A 560 -6.31 17.60 21.86
CA PRO A 560 -5.18 16.72 21.53
C PRO A 560 -5.51 15.23 21.68
N VAL A 561 -6.48 14.90 22.55
CA VAL A 561 -7.04 13.54 22.71
C VAL A 561 -8.54 13.68 22.61
N GLU A 562 -9.15 12.92 21.69
CA GLU A 562 -10.58 12.97 21.40
C GLU A 562 -11.20 11.59 21.46
N VAL A 563 -12.40 11.51 22.00
CA VAL A 563 -13.13 10.25 22.22
C VAL A 563 -14.58 10.45 21.80
N ASP A 564 -14.95 9.79 20.71
CA ASP A 564 -16.30 9.80 20.16
C ASP A 564 -16.92 8.39 20.23
N HIS A 565 -18.20 8.31 20.56
CA HIS A 565 -19.00 7.08 20.48
C HIS A 565 -18.34 5.83 21.12
N SER A 566 -17.64 6.02 22.24
CA SER A 566 -16.83 4.98 22.87
C SER A 566 -17.16 4.82 24.34
N GLU A 567 -16.90 3.63 24.88
CA GLU A 567 -17.24 3.23 26.25
C GLU A 567 -15.98 2.80 27.02
N ASN A 568 -15.98 3.00 28.34
CA ASN A 568 -14.87 2.60 29.22
C ASN A 568 -13.49 3.07 28.72
N VAL A 569 -13.39 4.33 28.29
CA VAL A 569 -12.12 4.94 27.89
C VAL A 569 -11.49 5.62 29.09
N THR A 570 -10.31 5.13 29.49
CA THR A 570 -9.54 5.69 30.60
C THR A 570 -8.37 6.50 30.06
N ILE A 571 -8.26 7.75 30.47
CA ILE A 571 -7.17 8.66 30.10
C ILE A 571 -6.38 8.99 31.38
N GLU A 572 -5.16 8.50 31.46
CA GLU A 572 -4.20 8.77 32.54
C GLU A 572 -3.11 9.71 32.01
N THR A 573 -3.12 10.95 32.50
CA THR A 573 -2.07 11.94 32.25
C THR A 573 -1.05 11.94 33.37
N ASP A 574 0.24 12.05 33.02
CA ASP A 574 1.33 12.30 33.97
C ASP A 574 1.26 13.72 34.58
#